data_AF-V4M2Z6-F1
#
_entry.id   AF-V4M2Z6-F1
#
_cell.length_a   1.000
_cell.length_b   1.000
_cell.length_c   1.000
_cell.angle_alpha   90.00
_cell.angle_beta   90.00
_cell.angle_gamma   90.00
#
_symmetry.space_group_name_H-M   'P 1'
#
loop_
_entity.id
_entity.type
_entity.pdbx_description
1 polymer ?
#
loop_
_entity_poly.entity_id
_entity_poly.type
_entity_poly.pdbx_seq_one_letter_code
_entity_poly.pdbx_strand_id
1 'polypeptide(L)'
;MESLLSSTSLLSAAGGLCWRKQNLKLQSLSEIRVLHCNSSKVLAKPKLRNNLVRLDGQEPSLLLYSRHKSRFRVNATAGQPEAFDSKSKGNSFRDSLDAFYRFSRPHTVIGTVLSILSVSFLAVEKSSDISPLLFTGILEAVVAALMMNIYIVGLNQLSDVEIDKVNKPYLPLASGEYTVKTGIAIVASFSIMSFWLGWIVGSWPLFWALFVSFMLGTAYSINLPLLRWKRFALVAAMCILAVRAVIVQIAFYLHIQTHVFGRPVMFTRPLIFATAFMSFFSVVIALFKDIPDIEGDKIFGIRSFSVTLGQKRVFWTCISLLQMAYAVAIVVGATSPFIWSKVISVTIILYQSNCDSS
;
A
#
# COMPACT_ATOMS: atom_id res chain seq x y z
N MET A 1 17.79 -43.65 -3.01
CA MET A 1 17.42 -44.80 -2.16
C MET A 1 18.35 -44.74 -0.97
N GLU A 2 17.79 -44.36 0.18
CA GLU A 2 18.32 -44.42 1.55
C GLU A 2 19.83 -44.24 1.79
N SER A 3 20.23 -43.01 2.11
CA SER A 3 21.03 -42.66 3.31
C SER A 3 21.68 -41.29 3.08
N LEU A 4 21.15 -40.24 3.72
CA LEU A 4 21.83 -39.02 4.17
C LEU A 4 20.76 -38.07 4.73
N LEU A 5 20.06 -38.57 5.76
CA LEU A 5 19.32 -37.76 6.72
C LEU A 5 20.19 -37.71 7.98
N SER A 6 21.04 -36.70 8.09
CA SER A 6 21.53 -36.19 9.38
C SER A 6 22.22 -34.84 9.19
N SER A 7 21.40 -33.79 9.16
CA SER A 7 21.81 -32.42 9.47
C SER A 7 20.57 -31.59 9.80
N THR A 8 19.88 -32.02 10.86
CA THR A 8 18.92 -31.22 11.61
C THR A 8 19.66 -30.13 12.38
N SER A 9 19.73 -28.92 11.83
CA SER A 9 20.00 -27.70 12.59
C SER A 9 19.83 -26.44 11.73
N LEU A 10 18.59 -26.10 11.31
CA LEU A 10 18.23 -24.74 10.88
C LEU A 10 16.70 -24.53 10.80
N LEU A 11 15.95 -25.11 11.75
CA LEU A 11 14.49 -24.97 11.84
C LEU A 11 14.05 -24.48 13.24
N SER A 12 14.86 -23.61 13.85
CA SER A 12 14.53 -22.92 15.10
C SER A 12 14.78 -21.42 14.97
N ALA A 13 13.90 -20.74 14.23
CA ALA A 13 13.72 -19.29 14.27
C ALA A 13 12.43 -18.87 13.54
N ALA A 14 11.30 -19.49 13.88
CA ALA A 14 9.98 -18.98 13.51
C ALA A 14 9.05 -19.22 14.70
N GLY A 15 9.20 -18.38 15.74
CA GLY A 15 8.25 -18.30 16.83
C GLY A 15 6.93 -17.74 16.32
N GLY A 16 6.03 -18.62 15.88
CA GLY A 16 4.63 -18.31 15.63
C GLY A 16 3.86 -18.33 16.94
N LEU A 17 3.50 -17.15 17.45
CA LEU A 17 2.66 -17.00 18.64
C LEU A 17 1.28 -17.64 18.39
N CYS A 18 1.01 -18.73 19.10
CA CYS A 18 -0.34 -19.27 19.30
C CYS A 18 -1.15 -18.25 20.11
N TRP A 19 -2.22 -17.72 19.52
CA TRP A 19 -3.13 -16.78 20.21
C TRP A 19 -3.89 -17.52 21.32
N ARG A 20 -3.37 -17.40 22.54
CA ARG A 20 -4.06 -17.81 23.77
C ARG A 20 -5.28 -16.91 23.98
N LYS A 21 -6.48 -17.50 24.08
CA LYS A 21 -7.69 -16.84 24.60
C LYS A 21 -7.37 -16.17 25.94
N GLN A 22 -7.26 -14.85 25.97
CA GLN A 22 -7.29 -14.09 27.20
C GLN A 22 -8.74 -13.65 27.47
N ASN A 23 -9.27 -14.14 28.59
CA ASN A 23 -10.53 -13.72 29.17
C ASN A 23 -10.54 -12.19 29.33
N LEU A 24 -11.47 -11.51 28.67
CA LEU A 24 -11.84 -10.13 28.97
C LEU A 24 -12.37 -10.07 30.41
N LYS A 25 -11.52 -9.59 31.34
CA LYS A 25 -12.00 -9.05 32.62
C LYS A 25 -12.46 -7.62 32.35
N LEU A 26 -13.77 -7.44 32.38
CA LEU A 26 -14.45 -6.14 32.42
C LEU A 26 -14.01 -5.44 33.72
N GLN A 27 -13.10 -4.47 33.63
CA GLN A 27 -12.75 -3.62 34.77
C GLN A 27 -13.68 -2.41 34.80
N SER A 28 -14.30 -2.23 35.96
CA SER A 28 -15.33 -1.27 36.28
C SER A 28 -14.87 0.19 36.19
N LEU A 29 -15.79 1.02 35.73
CA LEU A 29 -15.86 2.47 35.87
C LEU A 29 -15.33 3.00 37.20
N SER A 30 -14.35 3.91 37.13
CA SER A 30 -14.28 5.07 38.02
C SER A 30 -13.38 6.15 37.44
N GLU A 31 -13.93 7.38 37.37
CA GLU A 31 -13.25 8.67 37.27
C GLU A 31 -12.64 9.08 35.91
N ILE A 32 -13.50 9.58 35.02
CA ILE A 32 -13.15 10.75 34.20
C ILE A 32 -14.14 11.87 34.51
N ARG A 33 -13.59 12.91 35.13
CA ARG A 33 -14.26 14.14 35.55
C ARG A 33 -14.72 14.92 34.31
N VAL A 34 -16.02 14.88 34.04
CA VAL A 34 -16.69 15.68 33.01
C VAL A 34 -16.77 17.13 33.48
N LEU A 35 -16.04 18.03 32.83
CA LEU A 35 -16.29 19.48 32.91
C LEU A 35 -17.53 19.79 32.08
N HIS A 36 -18.68 19.76 32.74
CA HIS A 36 -19.96 20.19 32.19
C HIS A 36 -20.04 21.72 32.29
N CYS A 37 -19.91 22.44 31.17
CA CYS A 37 -20.16 23.87 31.13
C CYS A 37 -21.65 24.10 30.83
N ASN A 38 -22.42 24.32 31.90
CA ASN A 38 -23.77 24.88 31.81
C ASN A 38 -23.65 26.40 31.68
N SER A 39 -24.18 26.98 30.60
CA SER A 39 -24.57 28.39 30.64
C SER A 39 -25.94 28.55 29.98
N SER A 40 -26.94 28.71 30.84
CA SER A 40 -28.27 29.18 30.46
C SER A 40 -28.35 30.69 30.65
N LYS A 41 -28.80 31.37 29.60
CA LYS A 41 -29.62 32.59 29.58
C LYS A 41 -29.12 33.81 30.37
N VAL A 42 -28.61 34.82 29.65
CA VAL A 42 -29.00 36.22 29.88
C VAL A 42 -29.28 36.89 28.53
N LEU A 43 -30.52 37.31 28.39
CA LEU A 43 -31.08 38.07 27.28
C LEU A 43 -30.75 39.57 27.51
N ALA A 44 -29.94 40.18 26.65
CA ALA A 44 -29.77 41.64 26.65
C ALA A 44 -29.82 42.16 25.20
N LYS A 45 -30.84 42.99 24.93
CA LYS A 45 -31.16 43.64 23.66
C LYS A 45 -30.02 44.54 23.15
N PRO A 46 -29.73 44.62 21.84
CA PRO A 46 -29.00 45.73 21.28
C PRO A 46 -29.96 46.89 20.99
N LYS A 47 -29.72 48.06 21.61
CA LYS A 47 -30.39 49.32 21.26
C LYS A 47 -29.49 50.09 20.29
N LEU A 48 -29.96 50.15 19.05
CA LEU A 48 -29.47 51.02 17.99
C LEU A 48 -29.74 52.49 18.36
N ARG A 49 -28.72 53.35 18.32
CA ARG A 49 -28.94 54.80 18.19
C ARG A 49 -27.79 55.45 17.45
N ASN A 50 -28.08 55.89 16.24
CA ASN A 50 -27.30 56.87 15.48
C ASN A 50 -27.24 58.19 16.25
N ASN A 51 -26.10 58.88 16.18
CA ASN A 51 -26.09 60.34 16.02
C ASN A 51 -24.78 60.81 15.40
N LEU A 52 -24.97 61.42 14.24
CA LEU A 52 -24.05 62.21 13.43
C LEU A 52 -23.83 63.57 14.14
N VAL A 53 -22.58 64.02 14.34
CA VAL A 53 -22.23 65.46 14.38
C VAL A 53 -20.82 65.64 13.81
N ARG A 54 -20.69 66.61 12.91
CA ARG A 54 -19.51 67.07 12.15
C ARG A 54 -19.31 68.55 12.46
N LEU A 55 -18.08 68.98 12.74
CA LEU A 55 -17.51 70.35 12.68
C LEU A 55 -15.98 70.14 12.56
N ASP A 56 -15.32 70.34 11.42
CA ASP A 56 -14.79 71.61 10.86
C ASP A 56 -13.87 72.34 11.85
N GLY A 57 -12.61 72.70 11.62
CA GLY A 57 -11.64 72.62 10.52
C GLY A 57 -10.28 73.18 11.03
N GLN A 58 -9.29 73.34 10.14
CA GLN A 58 -8.10 74.22 10.26
C GLN A 58 -6.74 73.63 10.72
N GLU A 59 -5.85 73.46 9.73
CA GLU A 59 -4.36 73.38 9.75
C GLU A 59 -3.71 74.72 10.25
N PRO A 60 -2.38 74.83 10.58
CA PRO A 60 -1.23 74.13 9.96
C PRO A 60 -0.04 73.74 10.87
N SER A 61 0.92 73.09 10.22
CA SER A 61 2.24 72.60 10.64
C SER A 61 3.28 73.63 11.16
N LEU A 62 4.36 73.06 11.75
CA LEU A 62 5.75 73.56 11.97
C LEU A 62 6.09 74.25 13.31
N LEU A 63 6.76 73.53 14.24
CA LEU A 63 8.23 73.59 14.47
C LEU A 63 8.69 72.99 15.81
N LEU A 64 9.91 72.43 15.78
CA LEU A 64 10.94 72.35 16.84
C LEU A 64 10.86 71.26 17.94
N TYR A 65 11.49 70.13 17.62
CA TYR A 65 12.71 69.61 18.25
C TYR A 65 12.86 69.70 19.79
N SER A 66 12.74 68.55 20.47
CA SER A 66 13.82 68.10 21.37
C SER A 66 13.83 66.58 21.53
N ARG A 67 15.05 66.09 21.59
CA ARG A 67 15.55 64.74 21.39
C ARG A 67 16.01 64.27 22.76
N HIS A 68 15.40 63.22 23.32
CA HIS A 68 16.09 62.43 24.35
C HIS A 68 16.38 61.02 23.85
N LYS A 69 17.65 60.69 24.00
CA LYS A 69 18.44 59.66 23.35
C LYS A 69 18.73 58.60 24.39
N SER A 70 18.52 57.32 24.09
CA SER A 70 19.46 56.29 24.56
C SER A 70 19.58 55.16 23.55
N ARG A 71 20.85 54.80 23.34
CA ARG A 71 21.45 54.01 22.26
C ARG A 71 20.92 52.58 22.17
N PHE A 72 20.55 52.16 20.96
CA PHE A 72 20.64 50.76 20.55
C PHE A 72 22.11 50.31 20.59
N ARG A 73 22.43 49.32 21.43
CA ARG A 73 23.68 48.55 21.32
C ARG A 73 23.47 47.46 20.27
N VAL A 74 24.19 47.57 19.15
CA VAL A 74 24.40 46.46 18.22
C VAL A 74 25.48 45.59 18.83
N ASN A 75 25.12 44.41 19.35
CA ASN A 75 26.08 43.36 19.64
C ASN A 75 26.27 42.54 18.35
N ALA A 76 27.33 42.82 17.61
CA ALA A 76 27.84 41.93 16.59
C ALA A 76 28.59 40.78 17.29
N THR A 77 27.90 39.71 17.64
CA THR A 77 28.54 38.42 17.91
C THR A 77 28.84 37.76 16.57
N ALA A 78 30.11 37.77 16.19
CA ALA A 78 30.65 36.87 15.18
C ALA A 78 30.41 35.43 15.66
N GLY A 79 29.35 34.81 15.13
CA GLY A 79 29.16 33.37 15.24
C GLY A 79 30.23 32.67 14.43
N GLN A 80 30.97 31.79 15.09
CA GLN A 80 31.87 30.82 14.46
C GLN A 80 31.14 30.08 13.33
N PRO A 81 31.85 29.59 12.30
CA PRO A 81 31.23 28.75 11.29
C PRO A 81 30.68 27.51 11.99
N GLU A 82 29.35 27.40 12.05
CA GLU A 82 28.69 26.18 12.51
C GLU A 82 29.27 25.02 11.71
N ALA A 83 29.86 24.08 12.44
CA ALA A 83 30.30 22.82 11.90
C ALA A 83 29.13 22.23 11.11
N PHE A 84 29.34 21.94 9.83
CA PHE A 84 28.37 21.34 8.93
C PHE A 84 27.87 20.04 9.59
N ASP A 85 26.68 20.11 10.20
CA ASP A 85 26.21 19.10 11.13
C ASP A 85 25.85 17.82 10.38
N SER A 86 26.76 16.85 10.41
CA SER A 86 26.56 15.53 9.81
C SER A 86 25.33 14.79 10.37
N LYS A 87 24.86 15.14 11.58
CA LYS A 87 23.63 14.58 12.19
C LYS A 87 22.35 15.09 11.53
N SER A 88 22.31 16.35 11.10
CA SER A 88 21.17 16.96 10.40
C SER A 88 20.88 16.29 9.05
N LYS A 89 21.94 15.99 8.29
CA LYS A 89 21.83 15.34 6.96
C LYS A 89 21.37 13.88 7.06
N GLY A 90 21.81 13.17 8.10
CA GLY A 90 21.43 11.78 8.37
C GLY A 90 19.95 11.62 8.73
N ASN A 91 19.38 12.58 9.48
CA ASN A 91 17.95 12.58 9.81
C ASN A 91 17.10 12.90 8.56
N SER A 92 17.47 13.92 7.78
CA SER A 92 16.75 14.28 6.54
C SER A 92 16.70 13.16 5.50
N PHE A 93 17.78 12.38 5.36
CA PHE A 93 17.79 11.22 4.46
C PHE A 93 16.89 10.08 4.97
N ARG A 94 16.91 9.80 6.28
CA ARG A 94 16.05 8.78 6.89
C ARG A 94 14.57 9.15 6.77
N ASP A 95 14.23 10.41 6.99
CA ASP A 95 12.86 10.92 6.84
C ASP A 95 12.39 10.79 5.39
N SER A 96 13.27 11.11 4.43
CA SER A 96 12.98 10.94 2.99
C SER A 96 12.75 9.48 2.61
N LEU A 97 13.54 8.56 3.16
CA LEU A 97 13.38 7.12 2.93
C LEU A 97 12.10 6.58 3.57
N ASP A 98 11.76 7.02 4.77
CA ASP A 98 10.52 6.63 5.45
C ASP A 98 9.29 7.14 4.69
N ALA A 99 9.32 8.39 4.23
CA ALA A 99 8.29 8.94 3.36
C ALA A 99 8.13 8.09 2.09
N PHE A 100 9.25 7.76 1.42
CA PHE A 100 9.20 6.93 0.23
C PHE A 100 8.70 5.51 0.52
N TYR A 101 9.08 4.93 1.65
CA TYR A 101 8.61 3.63 2.12
C TYR A 101 7.08 3.63 2.29
N ARG A 102 6.53 4.64 3.00
CA ARG A 102 5.07 4.82 3.14
C ARG A 102 4.39 5.06 1.79
N PHE A 103 4.99 5.88 0.91
CA PHE A 103 4.50 6.15 -0.44
C PHE A 103 4.39 4.86 -1.28
N SER A 104 5.38 3.97 -1.18
CA SER A 104 5.46 2.73 -1.96
C SER A 104 4.42 1.66 -1.59
N ARG A 105 3.70 1.83 -0.46
CA ARG A 105 2.75 0.86 0.10
C ARG A 105 3.38 -0.54 0.24
N PRO A 106 4.17 -0.78 1.31
CA PRO A 106 5.03 -1.96 1.46
C PRO A 106 4.32 -3.30 1.32
N HIS A 107 3.08 -3.41 1.80
CA HIS A 107 2.27 -4.62 1.66
C HIS A 107 2.07 -5.04 0.19
N THR A 108 1.94 -4.07 -0.73
CA THR A 108 1.81 -4.35 -2.17
C THR A 108 3.14 -4.76 -2.78
N VAL A 109 4.25 -4.14 -2.34
CA VAL A 109 5.62 -4.45 -2.79
C VAL A 109 5.95 -5.89 -2.42
N ILE A 110 5.78 -6.24 -1.14
CA ILE A 110 6.05 -7.60 -0.63
C ILE A 110 5.21 -8.63 -1.40
N GLY A 111 3.90 -8.39 -1.55
CA GLY A 111 3.03 -9.28 -2.31
C GLY A 111 3.47 -9.45 -3.77
N THR A 112 3.92 -8.37 -4.42
CA THR A 112 4.41 -8.42 -5.81
C THR A 112 5.67 -9.27 -5.93
N VAL A 113 6.65 -9.04 -5.06
CA VAL A 113 7.93 -9.79 -5.05
C VAL A 113 7.66 -11.27 -4.83
N LEU A 114 6.87 -11.62 -3.82
CA LEU A 114 6.54 -13.02 -3.51
C LEU A 114 5.79 -13.70 -4.66
N SER A 115 4.86 -13.00 -5.31
CA SER A 115 4.11 -13.54 -6.45
C SER A 115 5.02 -13.82 -7.65
N ILE A 116 5.89 -12.86 -8.00
CA ILE A 116 6.82 -13.01 -9.13
C ILE A 116 7.83 -14.12 -8.86
N LEU A 117 8.41 -14.16 -7.65
CA LEU A 117 9.31 -15.23 -7.25
C LEU A 117 8.62 -16.59 -7.36
N SER A 118 7.46 -16.73 -6.71
CA SER A 118 6.70 -17.99 -6.69
C SER A 118 6.39 -18.48 -8.11
N VAL A 119 5.89 -17.60 -8.98
CA VAL A 119 5.50 -17.99 -10.33
C VAL A 119 6.69 -18.23 -11.26
N SER A 120 7.81 -17.54 -11.03
CA SER A 120 9.07 -17.78 -11.75
C SER A 120 9.62 -19.18 -11.46
N PHE A 121 9.55 -19.63 -10.21
CA PHE A 121 9.93 -20.99 -9.84
C PHE A 121 9.03 -22.07 -10.44
N LEU A 122 7.80 -21.75 -10.85
CA LEU A 122 6.94 -22.72 -11.56
C LEU A 122 7.46 -23.05 -12.96
N ALA A 123 8.34 -22.23 -13.54
CA ALA A 123 8.97 -22.48 -14.84
C ALA A 123 10.23 -23.37 -14.74
N VAL A 124 10.70 -23.67 -13.53
CA VAL A 124 11.84 -24.57 -13.28
C VAL A 124 11.38 -26.01 -13.46
N GLU A 125 11.98 -26.72 -14.41
CA GLU A 125 11.67 -28.13 -14.70
C GLU A 125 12.78 -29.07 -14.23
N LYS A 126 14.04 -28.61 -14.28
CA LYS A 126 15.24 -29.39 -13.94
C LYS A 126 16.10 -28.64 -12.94
N SER A 127 16.89 -29.36 -12.15
CA SER A 127 17.84 -28.75 -11.21
C SER A 127 18.88 -27.86 -11.91
N SER A 128 19.24 -28.18 -13.15
CA SER A 128 20.12 -27.37 -13.99
C SER A 128 19.57 -25.98 -14.33
N ASP A 129 18.26 -25.79 -14.25
CA ASP A 129 17.61 -24.51 -14.55
C ASP A 129 17.88 -23.48 -13.43
N ILE A 130 18.18 -23.96 -12.22
CA ILE A 130 18.58 -23.14 -11.08
C ILE A 130 20.01 -22.66 -11.34
N SER A 131 20.10 -21.55 -12.07
CA SER A 131 21.33 -20.99 -12.60
C SER A 131 21.35 -19.47 -12.40
N PRO A 132 22.51 -18.81 -12.53
CA PRO A 132 22.58 -17.35 -12.50
C PRO A 132 21.62 -16.68 -13.49
N LEU A 133 21.37 -17.31 -14.63
CA LEU A 133 20.44 -16.83 -15.65
C LEU A 133 19.00 -16.69 -15.11
N LEU A 134 18.53 -17.68 -14.35
CA LEU A 134 17.22 -17.62 -13.69
C LEU A 134 17.13 -16.43 -12.73
N PHE A 135 18.15 -16.24 -11.89
CA PHE A 135 18.16 -15.16 -10.91
C PHE A 135 18.23 -13.78 -11.57
N THR A 136 18.98 -13.64 -12.67
CA THR A 136 19.00 -12.41 -13.46
C THR A 136 17.63 -12.10 -14.05
N GLY A 137 16.98 -13.07 -14.70
CA GLY A 137 15.63 -12.86 -15.26
C GLY A 137 14.58 -12.55 -14.20
N ILE A 138 14.63 -13.23 -13.04
CA ILE A 138 13.79 -12.89 -11.89
C ILE A 138 14.04 -11.46 -11.43
N LEU A 139 15.30 -11.04 -11.31
CA LEU A 139 15.66 -9.70 -10.85
C LEU A 139 15.15 -8.63 -11.82
N GLU A 140 15.35 -8.82 -13.13
CA GLU A 140 14.84 -7.93 -14.17
C GLU A 140 13.32 -7.76 -14.07
N ALA A 141 12.59 -8.89 -13.99
CA ALA A 141 11.15 -8.90 -13.80
C ALA A 141 10.70 -8.19 -12.52
N VAL A 142 11.32 -8.50 -11.38
CA VAL A 142 10.97 -7.91 -10.08
C VAL A 142 11.21 -6.41 -10.11
N VAL A 143 12.36 -5.95 -10.58
CA VAL A 143 12.69 -4.52 -10.61
C VAL A 143 11.72 -3.77 -11.51
N ALA A 144 11.46 -4.26 -12.72
CA ALA A 144 10.52 -3.63 -13.65
C ALA A 144 9.09 -3.57 -13.08
N ALA A 145 8.64 -4.65 -12.45
CA ALA A 145 7.31 -4.73 -11.85
C ALA A 145 7.18 -3.86 -10.59
N LEU A 146 8.22 -3.76 -9.76
CA LEU A 146 8.21 -2.88 -8.59
C LEU A 146 8.14 -1.42 -9.01
N MET A 147 8.84 -1.03 -10.08
CA MET A 147 8.72 0.33 -10.61
C MET A 147 7.29 0.61 -11.09
N MET A 148 6.67 -0.33 -11.80
CA MET A 148 5.27 -0.20 -12.22
C MET A 148 4.32 -0.18 -11.02
N ASN A 149 4.57 -0.98 -9.98
CA ASN A 149 3.75 -0.97 -8.77
C ASN A 149 3.80 0.40 -8.07
N ILE A 150 5.00 1.00 -7.96
CA ILE A 150 5.17 2.36 -7.41
C ILE A 150 4.40 3.39 -8.23
N TYR A 151 4.43 3.30 -9.57
CA TYR A 151 3.59 4.11 -10.44
C TYR A 151 2.10 3.95 -10.10
N ILE A 152 1.58 2.72 -10.02
CA ILE A 152 0.16 2.46 -9.79
C ILE A 152 -0.29 2.98 -8.42
N VAL A 153 0.44 2.65 -7.34
CA VAL A 153 0.07 3.07 -5.98
C VAL A 153 0.26 4.57 -5.77
N GLY A 154 1.26 5.17 -6.43
CA GLY A 154 1.51 6.61 -6.39
C GLY A 154 0.45 7.38 -7.17
N LEU A 155 0.04 6.90 -8.35
CA LEU A 155 -1.03 7.51 -9.14
C LEU A 155 -2.38 7.45 -8.41
N ASN A 156 -2.66 6.32 -7.75
CA ASN A 156 -3.84 6.21 -6.89
C ASN A 156 -3.80 7.28 -5.79
N GLN A 157 -2.67 7.46 -5.10
CA GLN A 157 -2.55 8.50 -4.06
C GLN A 157 -2.71 9.91 -4.61
N LEU A 158 -2.13 10.22 -5.78
CA LEU A 158 -2.31 11.53 -6.44
C LEU A 158 -3.77 11.83 -6.78
N SER A 159 -4.53 10.81 -7.16
CA SER A 159 -5.93 10.96 -7.58
C SER A 159 -6.91 11.01 -6.40
N ASP A 160 -6.52 10.43 -5.27
CA ASP A 160 -7.34 10.25 -4.08
C ASP A 160 -6.80 11.03 -2.86
N VAL A 161 -6.01 12.10 -3.04
CA VAL A 161 -5.40 12.88 -1.93
C VAL A 161 -6.43 13.25 -0.85
N GLU A 162 -7.58 13.80 -1.24
CA GLU A 162 -8.62 14.22 -0.29
C GLU A 162 -9.34 13.04 0.39
N ILE A 163 -9.41 11.88 -0.28
CA ILE A 163 -9.98 10.65 0.30
C ILE A 163 -8.99 10.03 1.29
N ASP A 164 -7.72 9.96 0.90
CA ASP A 164 -6.65 9.41 1.73
C ASP A 164 -6.34 10.32 2.93
N LYS A 165 -6.66 11.62 2.91
CA LYS A 165 -6.64 12.46 4.13
C LYS A 165 -7.58 11.95 5.24
N VAL A 166 -8.69 11.32 4.86
CA VAL A 166 -9.64 10.72 5.80
C VAL A 166 -9.19 9.31 6.16
N ASN A 167 -8.97 8.46 5.16
CA ASN A 167 -8.74 7.03 5.38
C ASN A 167 -7.29 6.68 5.80
N LYS A 168 -6.32 7.46 5.33
CA LYS A 168 -4.88 7.15 5.41
C LYS A 168 -4.03 8.42 5.62
N PRO A 169 -4.28 9.21 6.68
CA PRO A 169 -3.66 10.53 6.89
C PRO A 169 -2.12 10.48 7.03
N TYR A 170 -1.56 9.31 7.33
CA TYR A 170 -0.12 9.08 7.46
C TYR A 170 0.61 8.98 6.10
N LEU A 171 -0.10 8.89 4.98
CA LEU A 171 0.53 8.79 3.66
C LEU A 171 1.15 10.14 3.24
N PRO A 172 2.33 10.15 2.60
CA PRO A 172 3.08 11.39 2.35
C PRO A 172 2.32 12.47 1.57
N LEU A 173 1.49 12.09 0.59
CA LEU A 173 0.68 13.06 -0.16
C LEU A 173 -0.53 13.56 0.65
N ALA A 174 -1.11 12.73 1.51
CA ALA A 174 -2.25 13.08 2.34
C ALA A 174 -1.84 13.96 3.53
N SER A 175 -0.69 13.65 4.15
CA SER A 175 -0.09 14.41 5.26
C SER A 175 0.48 15.76 4.82
N GLY A 176 0.74 15.94 3.52
CA GLY A 176 1.40 17.12 2.97
C GLY A 176 2.94 17.09 3.03
N GLU A 177 3.53 15.98 3.47
CA GLU A 177 4.98 15.75 3.46
C GLU A 177 5.54 15.77 2.03
N TYR A 178 4.79 15.23 1.08
CA TYR A 178 5.06 15.37 -0.35
C TYR A 178 4.11 16.38 -0.99
N THR A 179 4.68 17.27 -1.80
CA THR A 179 3.86 18.11 -2.68
C THR A 179 3.28 17.27 -3.82
N VAL A 180 2.15 17.72 -4.38
CA VAL A 180 1.56 17.09 -5.59
C VAL A 180 2.58 17.04 -6.74
N LYS A 181 3.39 18.08 -6.91
CA LYS A 181 4.46 18.12 -7.94
C LYS A 181 5.49 17.01 -7.71
N THR A 182 5.92 16.81 -6.47
CA THR A 182 6.83 15.72 -6.10
C THR A 182 6.22 14.36 -6.41
N GLY A 183 4.95 14.15 -6.03
CA GLY A 183 4.23 12.92 -6.33
C GLY A 183 4.15 12.65 -7.84
N ILE A 184 3.82 13.66 -8.65
CA ILE A 184 3.79 13.55 -10.12
C ILE A 184 5.18 13.18 -10.66
N ALA A 185 6.25 13.83 -10.18
CA ALA A 185 7.61 13.55 -10.61
C ALA A 185 8.05 12.10 -10.28
N ILE A 186 7.70 11.60 -9.10
CA ILE A 186 7.96 10.20 -8.72
C ILE A 186 7.17 9.26 -9.63
N VAL A 187 5.85 9.45 -9.76
CA VAL A 187 5.00 8.56 -10.56
C VAL A 187 5.45 8.54 -12.03
N ALA A 188 5.74 9.70 -12.62
CA ALA A 188 6.23 9.81 -13.98
C ALA A 188 7.59 9.11 -14.15
N SER A 189 8.57 9.38 -13.26
CA SER A 189 9.90 8.80 -13.37
C SER A 189 9.88 7.27 -13.24
N PHE A 190 9.13 6.72 -12.29
CA PHE A 190 8.99 5.27 -12.12
C PHE A 190 8.26 4.60 -13.29
N SER A 191 7.28 5.26 -13.91
CA SER A 191 6.63 4.75 -15.12
C SER A 191 7.60 4.66 -16.30
N ILE A 192 8.38 5.71 -16.53
CA ILE A 192 9.38 5.77 -17.62
C ILE A 192 10.44 4.70 -17.39
N MET A 193 10.97 4.62 -16.16
CA MET A 193 12.02 3.66 -15.81
C MET A 193 11.53 2.20 -15.95
N SER A 194 10.26 1.92 -15.58
CA SER A 194 9.66 0.61 -15.75
C SER A 194 9.56 0.20 -17.23
N PHE A 195 9.04 1.08 -18.09
CA PHE A 195 8.96 0.80 -19.53
C PHE A 195 10.34 0.74 -20.19
N TRP A 196 11.26 1.62 -19.80
CA TRP A 196 12.63 1.61 -20.28
C TRP A 196 13.31 0.27 -19.97
N LEU A 197 13.18 -0.23 -18.74
CA LEU A 197 13.72 -1.53 -18.36
C LEU A 197 13.00 -2.67 -19.12
N GLY A 198 11.67 -2.65 -19.19
CA GLY A 198 10.90 -3.65 -19.95
C GLY A 198 11.29 -3.70 -21.44
N TRP A 199 11.63 -2.56 -22.03
CA TRP A 199 12.12 -2.46 -23.41
C TRP A 199 13.53 -3.03 -23.57
N ILE A 200 14.46 -2.66 -22.68
CA ILE A 200 15.86 -3.13 -22.74
C ILE A 200 15.96 -4.64 -22.51
N VAL A 201 15.17 -5.19 -21.60
CA VAL A 201 15.11 -6.64 -21.36
C VAL A 201 14.66 -7.38 -22.63
N GLY A 202 13.80 -6.78 -23.46
CA GLY A 202 13.36 -7.37 -24.73
C GLY A 202 12.38 -8.54 -24.57
N SER A 203 11.86 -8.76 -23.36
CA SER A 203 10.84 -9.78 -23.08
C SER A 203 9.43 -9.24 -23.39
N TRP A 204 8.82 -9.73 -24.47
CA TRP A 204 7.45 -9.38 -24.82
C TRP A 204 6.42 -9.67 -23.71
N PRO A 205 6.42 -10.84 -23.04
CA PRO A 205 5.52 -11.09 -21.92
C PRO A 205 5.64 -10.04 -20.82
N LEU A 206 6.87 -9.69 -20.43
CA LEU A 206 7.13 -8.67 -19.42
C LEU A 206 6.62 -7.30 -19.88
N PHE A 207 6.97 -6.88 -21.10
CA PHE A 207 6.54 -5.59 -21.64
C PHE A 207 5.01 -5.46 -21.68
N TRP A 208 4.30 -6.48 -22.16
CA TRP A 208 2.83 -6.47 -22.18
C TRP A 208 2.24 -6.46 -20.77
N ALA A 209 2.86 -7.15 -19.80
CA ALA A 209 2.43 -7.09 -18.41
C ALA A 209 2.51 -5.67 -17.86
N LEU A 210 3.62 -4.97 -18.11
CA LEU A 210 3.83 -3.58 -17.70
C LEU A 210 2.84 -2.65 -18.40
N PHE A 211 2.66 -2.80 -19.72
CA PHE A 211 1.76 -1.98 -20.51
C PHE A 211 0.29 -2.10 -20.06
N VAL A 212 -0.21 -3.32 -19.92
CA VAL A 212 -1.59 -3.54 -19.48
C VAL A 212 -1.78 -3.11 -18.02
N SER A 213 -0.80 -3.35 -17.15
CA SER A 213 -0.85 -2.88 -15.76
C SER A 213 -0.86 -1.36 -15.66
N PHE A 214 -0.08 -0.67 -16.51
CA PHE A 214 -0.10 0.78 -16.64
C PHE A 214 -1.50 1.25 -17.05
N MET A 215 -2.04 0.74 -18.16
CA MET A 215 -3.38 1.10 -18.66
C MET A 215 -4.48 0.88 -17.61
N LEU A 216 -4.49 -0.28 -16.95
CA LEU A 216 -5.46 -0.60 -15.90
C LEU A 216 -5.28 0.29 -14.67
N GLY A 217 -4.03 0.55 -14.24
CA GLY A 217 -3.73 1.45 -13.12
C GLY A 217 -4.16 2.90 -13.41
N THR A 218 -3.94 3.37 -14.63
CA THR A 218 -4.40 4.68 -15.12
C THR A 218 -5.92 4.76 -15.12
N ALA A 219 -6.61 3.81 -15.78
CA ALA A 219 -8.07 3.80 -15.89
C ALA A 219 -8.78 3.62 -14.54
N TYR A 220 -8.12 2.92 -13.61
CA TYR A 220 -8.60 2.75 -12.24
C TYR A 220 -8.55 4.07 -11.45
N SER A 221 -7.48 4.86 -11.59
CA SER A 221 -7.15 5.97 -10.69
C SER A 221 -7.54 7.36 -11.19
N ILE A 222 -7.30 7.67 -12.47
CA ILE A 222 -7.45 9.02 -13.01
C ILE A 222 -8.90 9.50 -12.88
N ASN A 223 -9.11 10.81 -12.80
CA ASN A 223 -10.42 11.46 -12.68
C ASN A 223 -10.85 12.10 -14.01
N LEU A 224 -11.05 11.28 -15.04
CA LEU A 224 -11.55 11.73 -16.35
C LEU A 224 -12.90 11.05 -16.66
N PRO A 225 -13.76 11.63 -17.52
CA PRO A 225 -14.92 10.90 -18.00
C PRO A 225 -14.48 9.56 -18.60
N LEU A 226 -15.15 8.46 -18.21
CA LEU A 226 -14.84 7.05 -18.54
C LEU A 226 -13.63 6.41 -17.83
N LEU A 227 -12.73 7.19 -17.23
CA LEU A 227 -11.56 6.71 -16.49
C LEU A 227 -11.73 7.17 -15.04
N ARG A 228 -12.26 6.29 -14.19
CA ARG A 228 -12.23 6.29 -12.72
C ARG A 228 -12.90 5.01 -12.23
N TRP A 229 -12.44 3.86 -12.72
CA TRP A 229 -13.13 2.59 -12.57
C TRP A 229 -13.28 2.13 -11.12
N LYS A 230 -12.43 2.65 -10.21
CA LYS A 230 -12.58 2.46 -8.75
C LYS A 230 -13.97 2.85 -8.23
N ARG A 231 -14.69 3.77 -8.89
CA ARG A 231 -16.04 4.19 -8.49
C ARG A 231 -17.05 3.04 -8.48
N PHE A 232 -16.84 2.03 -9.32
CA PHE A 232 -17.71 0.86 -9.42
C PHE A 232 -17.02 -0.36 -8.82
N ALA A 233 -17.58 -0.89 -7.73
CA ALA A 233 -16.97 -1.97 -6.96
C ALA A 233 -16.62 -3.22 -7.82
N LEU A 234 -17.48 -3.60 -8.77
CA LEU A 234 -17.23 -4.72 -9.67
C LEU A 234 -16.06 -4.45 -10.62
N VAL A 235 -16.00 -3.27 -11.23
CA VAL A 235 -14.92 -2.93 -12.16
C VAL A 235 -13.59 -2.81 -11.41
N ALA A 236 -13.60 -2.24 -10.21
CA ALA A 236 -12.46 -2.19 -9.31
C ALA A 236 -11.91 -3.59 -8.97
N ALA A 237 -12.80 -4.53 -8.62
CA ALA A 237 -12.43 -5.91 -8.35
C ALA A 237 -11.87 -6.61 -9.59
N MET A 238 -12.50 -6.42 -10.75
CA MET A 238 -12.02 -6.98 -12.03
C MET A 238 -10.64 -6.46 -12.42
N CYS A 239 -10.34 -5.18 -12.18
CA CYS A 239 -9.00 -4.63 -12.42
C CYS A 239 -7.94 -5.31 -11.55
N ILE A 240 -8.24 -5.46 -10.26
CA ILE A 240 -7.32 -6.09 -9.30
C ILE A 240 -7.11 -7.55 -9.68
N LEU A 241 -8.17 -8.27 -10.04
CA LEU A 241 -8.07 -9.64 -10.51
C LEU A 241 -7.23 -9.73 -11.78
N ALA A 242 -7.52 -8.92 -12.80
CA ALA A 242 -6.78 -8.93 -14.05
C ALA A 242 -5.27 -8.71 -13.82
N VAL A 243 -4.89 -7.71 -13.02
CA VAL A 243 -3.48 -7.43 -12.73
C VAL A 243 -2.87 -8.51 -11.84
N ARG A 244 -3.44 -8.75 -10.65
CA ARG A 244 -2.81 -9.56 -9.60
C ARG A 244 -2.92 -11.06 -9.84
N ALA A 245 -4.01 -11.52 -10.45
CA ALA A 245 -4.26 -12.94 -10.60
C ALA A 245 -3.92 -13.48 -11.99
N VAL A 246 -4.10 -12.68 -13.04
CA VAL A 246 -3.94 -13.16 -14.42
C VAL A 246 -2.61 -12.66 -14.99
N ILE A 247 -2.41 -11.35 -15.07
CA ILE A 247 -1.23 -10.76 -15.70
C ILE A 247 0.04 -11.15 -14.94
N VAL A 248 0.06 -10.95 -13.62
CA VAL A 248 1.25 -11.30 -12.81
C VAL A 248 1.57 -12.79 -12.91
N GLN A 249 0.56 -13.66 -12.93
CA GLN A 249 0.82 -15.10 -12.96
C GLN A 249 1.28 -15.56 -14.35
N ILE A 250 0.54 -15.20 -15.39
CA ILE A 250 0.83 -15.69 -16.75
C ILE A 250 2.08 -15.02 -17.32
N ALA A 251 2.16 -13.69 -17.26
CA ALA A 251 3.18 -12.97 -18.01
C ALA A 251 4.59 -13.16 -17.42
N PHE A 252 4.71 -13.23 -16.09
CA PHE A 252 6.01 -13.44 -15.43
C PHE A 252 6.47 -14.89 -15.52
N TYR A 253 5.55 -15.86 -15.46
CA TYR A 253 5.87 -17.23 -15.83
C TYR A 253 6.41 -17.31 -17.26
N LEU A 254 5.70 -16.68 -18.22
CA LEU A 254 6.11 -16.71 -19.62
C LEU A 254 7.42 -15.96 -19.85
N HIS A 255 7.70 -14.89 -19.11
CA HIS A 255 9.01 -14.25 -19.15
C HIS A 255 10.13 -15.24 -18.82
N ILE A 256 10.00 -16.03 -17.75
CA ILE A 256 11.00 -17.04 -17.43
C ILE A 256 11.02 -18.18 -18.47
N GLN A 257 9.85 -18.70 -18.83
CA GLN A 257 9.73 -19.82 -19.76
C GLN A 257 10.32 -19.50 -21.14
N THR A 258 9.89 -18.39 -21.76
CA THR A 258 10.22 -18.10 -23.16
C THR A 258 11.47 -17.26 -23.31
N HIS A 259 11.68 -16.28 -22.45
CA HIS A 259 12.79 -15.35 -22.61
C HIS A 259 14.06 -15.83 -21.90
N VAL A 260 13.93 -16.26 -20.64
CA VAL A 260 15.10 -16.72 -19.85
C VAL A 260 15.54 -18.12 -20.28
N PHE A 261 14.60 -19.07 -20.42
CA PHE A 261 14.94 -20.45 -20.80
C PHE A 261 14.83 -20.74 -22.30
N GLY A 262 14.31 -19.82 -23.12
CA GLY A 262 14.17 -20.04 -24.56
C GLY A 262 13.18 -21.16 -24.93
N ARG A 263 12.25 -21.53 -24.04
CA ARG A 263 11.31 -22.64 -24.22
C ARG A 263 10.03 -22.16 -24.91
N PRO A 264 9.30 -23.05 -25.60
CA PRO A 264 7.99 -22.70 -26.14
C PRO A 264 7.00 -22.34 -25.03
N VAL A 265 5.99 -21.55 -25.40
CA VAL A 265 4.85 -21.21 -24.53
C VAL A 265 4.14 -22.50 -24.13
N MET A 266 4.09 -22.77 -22.82
CA MET A 266 3.39 -23.92 -22.26
C MET A 266 2.62 -23.51 -21.01
N PHE A 267 1.36 -23.94 -20.90
CA PHE A 267 0.55 -23.71 -19.72
C PHE A 267 0.54 -24.98 -18.85
N THR A 268 1.36 -24.96 -17.80
CA THR A 268 1.49 -26.11 -16.91
C THR A 268 0.32 -26.20 -15.92
N ARG A 269 0.00 -27.40 -15.44
CA ARG A 269 -1.03 -27.59 -14.40
C ARG A 269 -0.77 -26.74 -13.13
N PRO A 270 0.47 -26.64 -12.61
CA PRO A 270 0.78 -25.75 -11.50
C PRO A 270 0.49 -24.27 -11.80
N LEU A 271 0.76 -23.79 -13.00
CA LEU A 271 0.44 -22.41 -13.41
C LEU A 271 -1.08 -22.16 -13.43
N ILE A 272 -1.85 -23.08 -14.00
CA ILE A 272 -3.31 -22.98 -14.04
C ILE A 272 -3.87 -22.96 -12.62
N PHE A 273 -3.40 -23.86 -11.76
CA PHE A 273 -3.78 -23.89 -10.35
C PHE A 273 -3.42 -22.59 -9.63
N ALA A 274 -2.20 -22.10 -9.79
CA ALA A 274 -1.76 -20.84 -9.17
C ALA A 274 -2.57 -19.64 -9.66
N THR A 275 -2.91 -19.59 -10.95
CA THR A 275 -3.74 -18.54 -11.55
C THR A 275 -5.17 -18.59 -11.00
N ALA A 276 -5.77 -19.78 -10.89
CA ALA A 276 -7.10 -19.97 -10.32
C ALA A 276 -7.15 -19.60 -8.83
N PHE A 277 -6.18 -20.07 -8.05
CA PHE A 277 -6.06 -19.74 -6.63
C PHE A 277 -5.89 -18.23 -6.43
N MET A 278 -4.98 -17.59 -7.18
CA MET A 278 -4.78 -16.15 -7.12
C MET A 278 -6.00 -15.36 -7.60
N SER A 279 -6.79 -15.90 -8.54
CA SER A 279 -8.04 -15.26 -8.98
C SER A 279 -9.03 -15.15 -7.83
N PHE A 280 -9.22 -16.24 -7.09
CA PHE A 280 -10.06 -16.22 -5.90
C PHE A 280 -9.47 -15.30 -4.81
N PHE A 281 -8.16 -15.43 -4.54
CA PHE A 281 -7.49 -14.61 -3.54
C PHE A 281 -7.54 -13.11 -3.86
N SER A 282 -7.51 -12.73 -5.14
CA SER A 282 -7.60 -11.34 -5.59
C SER A 282 -8.95 -10.69 -5.28
N VAL A 283 -10.05 -11.46 -5.31
CA VAL A 283 -11.37 -10.99 -4.87
C VAL A 283 -11.34 -10.67 -3.38
N VAL A 284 -10.73 -11.54 -2.58
CA VAL A 284 -10.55 -11.34 -1.14
C VAL A 284 -9.72 -10.08 -0.87
N ILE A 285 -8.61 -9.87 -1.60
CA ILE A 285 -7.82 -8.63 -1.51
C ILE A 285 -8.67 -7.40 -1.87
N ALA A 286 -9.45 -7.48 -2.95
CA ALA A 286 -10.28 -6.38 -3.41
C ALA A 286 -11.35 -5.99 -2.37
N LEU A 287 -11.90 -6.95 -1.65
CA LEU A 287 -12.85 -6.67 -0.56
C LEU A 287 -12.15 -6.16 0.70
N PHE A 288 -11.04 -6.78 1.11
CA PHE A 288 -10.31 -6.39 2.33
C PHE A 288 -9.75 -4.97 2.23
N LYS A 289 -9.27 -4.54 1.06
CA LYS A 289 -8.72 -3.19 0.88
C LYS A 289 -9.76 -2.09 1.17
N ASP A 290 -11.04 -2.38 0.92
CA ASP A 290 -12.14 -1.41 1.02
C ASP A 290 -12.71 -1.32 2.45
N ILE A 291 -12.40 -2.29 3.33
CA ILE A 291 -12.84 -2.29 4.73
C ILE A 291 -12.35 -1.06 5.51
N PRO A 292 -11.05 -0.70 5.50
CA PRO A 292 -10.58 0.51 6.18
C PRO A 292 -10.98 1.80 5.47
N ASP A 293 -11.43 1.73 4.21
CA ASP A 293 -11.67 2.91 3.38
C ASP A 293 -13.13 3.42 3.43
N ILE A 294 -14.00 2.81 4.26
CA ILE A 294 -15.45 3.06 4.30
C ILE A 294 -15.80 4.54 4.54
N GLU A 295 -15.11 5.22 5.45
CA GLU A 295 -15.46 6.58 5.85
C GLU A 295 -15.22 7.57 4.70
N GLY A 296 -14.02 7.55 4.12
CA GLY A 296 -13.69 8.34 2.93
C GLY A 296 -14.54 7.96 1.73
N ASP A 297 -14.77 6.67 1.47
CA ASP A 297 -15.61 6.23 0.35
C ASP A 297 -17.04 6.80 0.47
N LYS A 298 -17.61 6.80 1.68
CA LYS A 298 -18.96 7.33 1.94
C LYS A 298 -19.04 8.84 1.71
N ILE A 299 -18.04 9.61 2.18
CA ILE A 299 -17.99 11.07 2.01
C ILE A 299 -17.90 11.45 0.53
N PHE A 300 -17.10 10.71 -0.26
CA PHE A 300 -16.86 10.99 -1.67
C PHE A 300 -17.80 10.22 -2.62
N GLY A 301 -18.83 9.56 -2.09
CA GLY A 301 -19.88 8.91 -2.88
C GLY A 301 -19.45 7.66 -3.66
N ILE A 302 -18.37 7.00 -3.22
CA ILE A 302 -17.91 5.71 -3.75
C ILE A 302 -18.76 4.60 -3.14
N ARG A 303 -19.41 3.81 -4.00
CA ARG A 303 -20.29 2.70 -3.56
C ARG A 303 -19.51 1.38 -3.53
N SER A 304 -18.54 1.26 -2.62
CA SER A 304 -17.81 0.01 -2.39
C SER A 304 -18.70 -1.05 -1.69
N PHE A 305 -18.30 -2.33 -1.75
CA PHE A 305 -19.03 -3.40 -1.06
C PHE A 305 -19.09 -3.18 0.45
N SER A 306 -18.00 -2.65 1.02
CA SER A 306 -17.91 -2.33 2.45
C SER A 306 -18.89 -1.22 2.87
N VAL A 307 -19.11 -0.21 2.01
CA VAL A 307 -20.11 0.85 2.24
C VAL A 307 -21.54 0.33 2.11
N THR A 308 -21.82 -0.54 1.14
CA THR A 308 -23.18 -1.01 0.82
C THR A 308 -23.68 -2.13 1.72
N LEU A 309 -22.82 -3.11 2.04
CA LEU A 309 -23.16 -4.29 2.85
C LEU A 309 -22.77 -4.14 4.33
N GLY A 310 -21.88 -3.19 4.63
CA GLY A 310 -21.37 -2.93 5.98
C GLY A 310 -20.10 -3.71 6.32
N GLN A 311 -19.24 -3.08 7.09
CA GLN A 311 -17.90 -3.56 7.46
C GLN A 311 -17.87 -4.98 8.01
N LYS A 312 -18.72 -5.29 9.01
CA LYS A 312 -18.73 -6.58 9.70
C LYS A 312 -19.08 -7.74 8.75
N ARG A 313 -20.06 -7.53 7.87
CA ARG A 313 -20.50 -8.56 6.91
C ARG A 313 -19.42 -8.84 5.88
N VAL A 314 -18.81 -7.79 5.32
CA VAL A 314 -17.72 -7.93 4.35
C VAL A 314 -16.52 -8.61 4.99
N PHE A 315 -16.13 -8.22 6.20
CA PHE A 315 -15.03 -8.85 6.94
C PHE A 315 -15.22 -10.36 7.08
N TRP A 316 -16.37 -10.81 7.61
CA TRP A 316 -16.65 -12.24 7.77
C TRP A 316 -16.80 -12.99 6.44
N THR A 317 -17.31 -12.31 5.41
CA THR A 317 -17.34 -12.85 4.04
C THR A 317 -15.93 -13.11 3.54
N CYS A 318 -15.00 -12.16 3.71
CA CYS A 318 -13.61 -12.35 3.31
C CYS A 318 -12.93 -13.49 4.06
N ILE A 319 -13.15 -13.61 5.38
CA ILE A 319 -12.61 -14.73 6.18
C ILE A 319 -13.17 -16.07 5.68
N SER A 320 -14.48 -16.15 5.43
CA SER A 320 -15.12 -17.36 4.93
C SER A 320 -14.60 -17.76 3.55
N LEU A 321 -14.47 -16.78 2.64
CA LEU A 321 -13.89 -17.00 1.32
C LEU A 321 -12.45 -17.52 1.45
N LEU A 322 -11.63 -16.87 2.27
CA LEU A 322 -10.23 -17.26 2.47
C LEU A 322 -10.11 -18.69 3.02
N GLN A 323 -10.94 -19.06 3.98
CA GLN A 323 -11.00 -20.42 4.53
C GLN A 323 -11.36 -21.44 3.45
N MET A 324 -12.37 -21.14 2.61
CA MET A 324 -12.75 -22.00 1.49
C MET A 324 -11.62 -22.15 0.47
N ALA A 325 -10.89 -21.07 0.15
CA ALA A 325 -9.76 -21.12 -0.77
C ALA A 325 -8.66 -22.06 -0.29
N TYR A 326 -8.26 -21.93 0.99
CA TYR A 326 -7.24 -22.78 1.59
C TYR A 326 -7.72 -24.23 1.72
N ALA A 327 -8.98 -24.46 2.09
CA ALA A 327 -9.54 -25.80 2.15
C ALA A 327 -9.47 -26.50 0.77
N VAL A 328 -9.88 -25.81 -0.29
CA VAL A 328 -9.76 -26.32 -1.67
C VAL A 328 -8.30 -26.58 -2.04
N ALA A 329 -7.38 -25.67 -1.72
CA ALA A 329 -5.96 -25.85 -2.00
C ALA A 329 -5.37 -27.08 -1.29
N ILE A 330 -5.73 -27.30 -0.02
CA ILE A 330 -5.32 -28.48 0.76
C ILE A 330 -5.86 -29.77 0.13
N VAL A 331 -7.13 -29.80 -0.27
CA VAL A 331 -7.75 -30.98 -0.92
C VAL A 331 -7.07 -31.29 -2.27
N VAL A 332 -6.81 -30.27 -3.09
CA VAL A 332 -6.08 -30.42 -4.35
C VAL A 332 -4.65 -30.90 -4.08
N GLY A 333 -3.98 -30.34 -3.07
CA GLY A 333 -2.63 -30.75 -2.67
C GLY A 333 -2.56 -32.21 -2.18
N ALA A 334 -3.57 -32.68 -1.46
CA ALA A 334 -3.69 -34.05 -0.97
C ALA A 334 -4.02 -35.07 -2.08
N THR A 335 -4.75 -34.65 -3.11
CA THR A 335 -5.08 -35.48 -4.28
C THR A 335 -4.02 -35.44 -5.38
N SER A 336 -3.00 -34.59 -5.24
CA SER A 336 -1.86 -34.48 -6.16
C SER A 336 -1.07 -35.79 -6.28
N PRO A 337 -0.56 -36.16 -7.47
CA PRO A 337 0.26 -37.36 -7.64
C PRO A 337 1.65 -37.24 -6.98
N PHE A 338 2.08 -36.03 -6.59
CA PHE A 338 3.39 -35.78 -6.00
C PHE A 338 3.38 -36.01 -4.48
N ILE A 339 4.27 -36.88 -4.00
CA ILE A 339 4.36 -37.28 -2.58
C ILE A 339 4.61 -36.06 -1.67
N TRP A 340 5.50 -35.15 -2.06
CA TRP A 340 5.79 -33.93 -1.28
C TRP A 340 4.57 -33.03 -1.10
N SER A 341 3.74 -32.88 -2.15
CA SER A 341 2.47 -32.13 -2.08
C SER A 341 1.51 -32.76 -1.06
N LYS A 342 1.41 -34.09 -1.05
CA LYS A 342 0.58 -34.82 -0.08
C LYS A 342 1.09 -34.64 1.35
N VAL A 343 2.38 -34.83 1.58
CA VAL A 343 2.99 -34.72 2.93
C VAL A 343 2.77 -33.33 3.51
N ILE A 344 2.98 -32.27 2.72
CA ILE A 344 2.74 -30.88 3.17
C ILE A 344 1.25 -30.69 3.50
N SER A 345 0.35 -31.12 2.62
CA SER A 345 -1.10 -30.95 2.82
C SER A 345 -1.60 -31.70 4.05
N VAL A 346 -1.16 -32.94 4.25
CA VAL A 346 -1.51 -33.77 5.42
C VAL A 346 -0.94 -33.17 6.71
N THR A 347 0.30 -32.68 6.69
CA THR A 347 0.90 -32.03 7.86
C THR A 347 0.14 -30.78 8.28
N ILE A 348 -0.31 -29.97 7.31
CA ILE A 348 -1.15 -28.79 7.58
C ILE A 348 -2.47 -29.21 8.22
N ILE A 349 -3.15 -30.24 7.69
CA ILE A 349 -4.40 -30.76 8.27
C ILE A 349 -4.18 -31.24 9.71
N LEU A 350 -3.13 -32.02 9.97
CA LEU A 350 -2.82 -32.56 11.30
C LEU A 350 -2.49 -31.46 12.30
N TYR A 351 -1.74 -30.44 11.87
CA TYR A 351 -1.42 -29.29 12.71
C TYR A 351 -2.68 -28.53 13.10
N GLN A 352 -3.59 -28.32 12.15
CA GLN A 352 -4.84 -27.61 12.39
C GLN A 352 -5.79 -28.38 13.31
N SER A 353 -5.88 -29.70 13.13
CA SER A 353 -6.65 -30.59 14.02
C SER A 353 -6.13 -30.60 15.46
N ASN A 354 -4.82 -30.47 15.65
CA ASN A 354 -4.21 -30.38 16.99
C ASN A 354 -4.49 -29.04 17.66
N CYS A 355 -4.59 -27.94 16.91
CA CYS A 355 -4.95 -26.63 17.45
C CYS A 355 -6.44 -26.53 17.84
N ASP A 356 -7.34 -27.21 17.13
CA ASP A 356 -8.78 -27.20 17.46
C ASP A 356 -9.12 -28.08 18.68
N SER A 357 -8.21 -28.98 19.06
CA SER A 357 -8.36 -29.90 20.20
C SER A 357 -7.82 -29.34 21.53
N SER A 358 -7.21 -28.14 21.53
CA SER A 358 -6.59 -27.47 22.67
C SER A 358 -7.25 -26.12 22.97
#